data_AF-W2TWG4-F1
#
_entry.id   AF-W2TWG4-F1
#
_cell.length_a   1.000
_cell.length_b   1.000
_cell.length_c   1.000
_cell.angle_alpha   90.00
_cell.angle_beta   90.00
_cell.angle_gamma   90.00
#
_symmetry.space_group_name_H-M   'P 1'
#
loop_
_entity.id
_entity.type
_entity.pdbx_description
1 polymer ?
#
loop_
_entity_poly.entity_id
_entity_poly.type
_entity_poly.pdbx_seq_one_letter_code
_entity_poly.pdbx_strand_id
1 'polypeptide(L)'
;MAGRAVRADTTVDGMVRINGLILPADMSDELKTLNVKLEDTSYESLESTRRMLALCEESKEAGIKTLVMLDDQGADDFEKNSEYAKAWKKDDDGGVISDQPRITVGDSSMGPQGGYVTRITNDAREDEMDENIQQVSTMVGNLRNMAIDMSTEVSNQNRQLDRIHDKAQSNEVRVESANKRANKLLTK
;
A
#
# COMPACT_ATOMS: atom_id res chain seq x y z
N MET A 1 37.60 41.24 -14.11
CA MET A 1 36.83 40.31 -14.96
C MET A 1 37.79 39.28 -15.53
N ALA A 2 38.08 38.21 -14.79
CA ALA A 2 38.91 37.10 -15.28
C ALA A 2 37.99 35.89 -15.49
N GLY A 3 37.65 35.61 -16.75
CA GLY A 3 36.84 34.46 -17.13
C GLY A 3 37.61 33.17 -16.89
N ARG A 4 37.14 32.38 -15.92
CA ARG A 4 37.72 31.08 -15.58
C ARG A 4 37.25 30.06 -16.61
N ALA A 5 38.11 29.77 -17.59
CA ALA A 5 37.89 28.71 -18.57
C ALA A 5 37.83 27.35 -17.86
N VAL A 6 36.72 26.63 -18.08
CA VAL A 6 36.55 25.24 -17.67
C VAL A 6 37.52 24.39 -18.50
N ARG A 7 38.51 23.78 -17.84
CA ARG A 7 39.52 22.94 -18.49
C ARG A 7 38.91 21.56 -18.76
N ALA A 8 38.77 21.21 -20.05
CA ALA A 8 38.58 19.83 -20.47
C ALA A 8 39.91 19.09 -20.29
N ASP A 9 39.92 18.09 -19.39
CA ASP A 9 41.09 17.23 -19.19
C ASP A 9 41.06 16.12 -20.25
N THR A 10 42.02 16.15 -21.18
CA THR A 10 42.12 15.20 -22.30
C THR A 10 42.65 13.86 -21.83
N THR A 11 41.77 12.87 -21.68
CA THR A 11 42.15 11.47 -21.48
C THR A 11 42.05 10.69 -22.79
N VAL A 12 43.23 10.33 -23.34
CA VAL A 12 43.51 9.39 -24.44
C VAL A 12 42.93 9.75 -25.83
N ASP A 13 43.78 9.66 -26.84
CA ASP A 13 43.56 10.03 -28.23
C ASP A 13 42.18 9.59 -28.77
N GLY A 14 41.38 10.56 -29.24
CA GLY A 14 40.07 10.31 -29.83
C GLY A 14 38.91 10.12 -28.85
N MET A 15 39.05 10.38 -27.53
CA MET A 15 37.95 10.29 -26.56
C MET A 15 37.79 11.56 -25.72
N VAL A 16 36.54 11.92 -25.38
CA VAL A 16 36.14 13.07 -24.57
C VAL A 16 35.32 12.57 -23.39
N ARG A 17 35.64 13.02 -22.18
CA ARG A 17 34.83 12.75 -20.99
C ARG A 17 33.79 13.85 -20.79
N ILE A 18 32.50 13.50 -20.78
CA ILE A 18 31.39 14.41 -20.51
C ILE A 18 30.56 13.82 -19.38
N ASN A 19 30.38 14.54 -18.27
CA ASN A 19 29.65 14.08 -17.08
C ASN A 19 30.09 12.70 -16.56
N GLY A 20 31.36 12.33 -16.75
CA GLY A 20 31.91 11.04 -16.34
C GLY A 20 31.91 9.96 -17.43
N LEU A 21 31.08 10.12 -18.47
CA LEU A 21 30.98 9.22 -19.62
C LEU A 21 32.11 9.47 -20.63
N ILE A 22 32.80 8.41 -21.08
CA ILE A 22 33.86 8.49 -22.08
C ILE A 22 33.24 8.26 -23.46
N LEU A 23 33.25 9.30 -24.29
CA LEU A 23 32.66 9.30 -25.62
C LEU A 23 33.71 9.54 -26.71
N PRO A 24 33.57 8.96 -27.91
CA PRO A 24 34.44 9.27 -29.04
C PRO A 24 34.44 10.78 -29.37
N ALA A 25 35.61 11.35 -29.60
CA ALA A 25 35.80 12.77 -29.88
C ALA A 25 35.21 13.19 -31.23
N ASP A 26 35.19 12.27 -32.18
CA ASP A 26 34.63 12.38 -33.53
C ASP A 26 33.10 12.26 -33.58
N MET A 27 32.45 11.86 -32.48
CA MET A 27 30.99 11.85 -32.36
C MET A 27 30.41 13.27 -32.40
N SER A 28 29.30 13.47 -33.11
CA SER A 28 28.63 14.78 -33.16
C SER A 28 28.15 15.21 -31.78
N ASP A 29 28.10 16.53 -31.54
CA ASP A 29 27.69 17.08 -30.24
C ASP A 29 26.24 16.71 -29.87
N GLU A 30 25.36 16.56 -30.87
CA GLU A 30 23.99 16.07 -30.68
C GLU A 30 23.97 14.61 -30.19
N LEU A 31 24.77 13.73 -30.79
CA LEU A 31 24.88 12.34 -30.38
C LEU A 31 25.53 12.22 -29.00
N LYS A 32 26.55 13.04 -28.71
CA LYS A 32 27.14 13.11 -27.35
C LYS A 32 26.09 13.51 -26.32
N THR A 33 25.28 14.53 -26.62
CA THR A 33 24.21 15.01 -25.74
C THR A 33 23.13 13.93 -25.52
N LEU A 34 22.73 13.22 -26.58
CA LEU A 34 21.75 12.14 -26.47
C LEU A 34 22.27 10.98 -25.60
N ASN A 35 23.54 10.59 -25.75
CA ASN A 35 24.14 9.54 -24.92
C ASN A 35 24.18 9.91 -23.44
N VAL A 36 24.57 11.15 -23.12
CA VAL A 36 24.55 11.66 -21.74
C VAL A 36 23.13 11.61 -21.16
N LYS A 37 22.12 12.10 -21.90
CA LYS A 37 20.72 12.06 -21.44
C LYS A 37 20.19 10.64 -21.24
N LEU A 38 20.58 9.70 -22.11
CA LEU A 38 20.15 8.31 -22.01
C LEU A 38 20.71 7.68 -20.73
N GLU A 39 21.98 7.90 -20.44
CA GLU A 39 22.57 7.43 -19.18
C GLU A 39 21.91 8.08 -17.96
N ASP A 40 21.77 9.41 -17.95
CA ASP A 40 21.15 10.13 -16.84
C ASP A 40 19.72 9.61 -16.57
N THR A 41 18.91 9.45 -17.61
CA THR A 41 17.54 8.91 -17.49
C THR A 41 17.54 7.46 -16.98
N SER A 42 18.52 6.65 -17.39
CA SER A 42 18.65 5.27 -16.93
C SER A 42 19.02 5.18 -15.46
N TYR A 43 19.91 6.06 -14.98
CA TYR A 43 20.23 6.16 -13.56
C TYR A 43 19.04 6.66 -12.74
N GLU A 44 18.32 7.68 -13.22
CA GLU A 44 17.11 8.18 -12.57
C GLU A 44 16.02 7.10 -12.48
N SER A 45 15.87 6.29 -13.53
CA SER A 45 14.92 5.18 -13.60
C SER A 45 15.26 4.12 -12.55
N LEU A 46 16.54 3.70 -12.48
CA LEU A 46 17.00 2.75 -11.46
C LEU A 46 16.73 3.27 -10.05
N GLU A 47 17.09 4.52 -9.77
CA GLU A 47 16.86 5.11 -8.46
C GLU A 47 15.36 5.22 -8.14
N SER A 48 14.52 5.45 -9.15
CA SER A 48 13.07 5.39 -9.00
C SER A 48 12.58 3.98 -8.61
N THR A 49 13.12 2.92 -9.22
CA THR A 49 12.78 1.54 -8.85
C THR A 49 13.17 1.20 -7.40
N ARG A 50 14.32 1.72 -6.93
CA ARG A 50 14.75 1.56 -5.53
C ARG A 50 13.84 2.29 -4.55
N ARG A 51 13.48 3.54 -4.86
CA ARG A 51 12.49 4.29 -4.05
C ARG A 51 11.14 3.59 -4.02
N MET A 52 10.71 3.01 -5.15
CA MET A 52 9.45 2.28 -5.25
C MET A 52 9.45 1.03 -4.35
N LEU A 53 10.56 0.29 -4.31
CA LEU A 53 10.75 -0.85 -3.41
C LEU A 53 10.59 -0.42 -1.95
N ALA A 54 11.32 0.62 -1.53
CA ALA A 54 11.27 1.13 -0.16
C ALA A 54 9.84 1.58 0.25
N LEU A 55 9.14 2.30 -0.63
CA LEU A 55 7.77 2.73 -0.38
C LEU A 55 6.79 1.54 -0.26
N CYS A 56 6.98 0.49 -1.06
CA CYS A 56 6.15 -0.72 -0.97
C CYS A 56 6.39 -1.48 0.33
N GLU A 57 7.63 -1.55 0.81
CA GLU A 57 7.96 -2.18 2.10
C GLU A 57 7.34 -1.41 3.26
N GLU A 58 7.47 -0.08 3.28
CA GLU A 58 6.85 0.77 4.30
C GLU A 58 5.32 0.64 4.27
N SER A 59 4.71 0.65 3.09
CA SER A 59 3.26 0.46 2.91
C SER A 59 2.80 -0.91 3.41
N LYS A 60 3.61 -1.95 3.26
CA LYS A 60 3.30 -3.30 3.75
C LYS A 60 3.28 -3.34 5.27
N GLU A 61 4.27 -2.76 5.93
CA GLU A 61 4.34 -2.73 7.39
C GLU A 61 3.17 -1.93 7.99
N ALA A 62 2.86 -0.76 7.42
CA ALA A 62 1.69 0.01 7.80
C ALA A 62 0.39 -0.79 7.61
N GLY A 63 0.25 -1.50 6.48
CA GLY A 63 -0.89 -2.36 6.16
C GLY A 63 -1.10 -3.53 7.13
N ILE A 64 -0.02 -4.20 7.54
CA ILE A 64 -0.08 -5.26 8.56
C ILE A 64 -0.56 -4.69 9.89
N LYS A 65 0.00 -3.55 10.32
CA LYS A 65 -0.40 -2.90 11.56
C LYS A 65 -1.89 -2.52 11.54
N THR A 66 -2.39 -2.01 10.42
CA THR A 66 -3.82 -1.71 10.28
C THR A 66 -4.69 -2.95 10.31
N LEU A 67 -4.28 -4.05 9.66
CA LEU A 67 -5.02 -5.31 9.74
C LEU A 67 -5.09 -5.86 11.16
N VAL A 68 -3.99 -5.82 11.92
CA VAL A 68 -3.97 -6.24 13.33
C VAL A 68 -4.90 -5.35 14.17
N MET A 69 -4.85 -4.03 13.99
CA MET A 69 -5.75 -3.13 14.72
C MET A 69 -7.23 -3.34 14.34
N LEU A 70 -7.53 -3.71 13.09
CA LEU A 70 -8.89 -4.02 12.66
C LEU A 70 -9.39 -5.35 13.22
N ASP A 71 -8.53 -6.38 13.26
CA ASP A 71 -8.84 -7.69 13.86
C ASP A 71 -9.11 -7.55 15.36
N ASP A 72 -8.27 -6.80 16.09
CA ASP A 72 -8.47 -6.49 17.51
C ASP A 72 -9.79 -5.72 17.74
N GLN A 73 -10.15 -4.78 16.86
CA GLN A 73 -11.41 -4.04 16.94
C GLN A 73 -12.64 -4.91 16.67
N GLY A 74 -12.52 -5.95 15.84
CA GLY A 74 -13.59 -6.92 15.57
C GLY A 74 -13.70 -8.02 16.64
N ALA A 75 -12.61 -8.33 17.36
CA ALA A 75 -12.57 -9.40 18.36
C ALA A 75 -13.39 -9.10 19.63
N ASP A 76 -13.58 -7.82 19.95
CA ASP A 76 -14.48 -7.36 21.01
C ASP A 76 -15.94 -7.37 20.53
N ASP A 77 -16.44 -8.58 20.22
CA ASP A 77 -17.85 -8.88 20.33
C ASP A 77 -18.26 -8.71 21.81
N PHE A 78 -18.50 -7.46 22.22
CA PHE A 78 -19.25 -7.14 23.43
C PHE A 78 -20.58 -7.92 23.49
N GLU A 79 -21.10 -8.34 22.32
CA GLU A 79 -22.23 -9.25 22.14
C GLU A 79 -22.02 -10.69 22.63
N LYS A 80 -20.79 -11.20 22.73
CA LYS A 80 -20.48 -12.56 23.18
C LYS A 80 -20.37 -12.70 24.69
N ASN A 81 -20.39 -11.60 25.46
CA ASN A 81 -20.49 -11.70 26.91
C ASN A 81 -21.82 -12.36 27.28
N SER A 82 -21.75 -13.52 27.94
CA SER A 82 -22.92 -14.33 28.33
C SER A 82 -23.97 -13.55 29.10
N GLU A 83 -23.60 -12.47 29.81
CA GLU A 83 -24.55 -11.61 30.52
C GLU A 83 -25.34 -10.70 29.58
N TYR A 84 -24.73 -10.22 28.49
CA TYR A 84 -25.38 -9.36 27.50
C TYR A 84 -26.37 -10.15 26.63
N ALA A 85 -25.97 -11.34 26.17
CA ALA A 85 -26.82 -12.24 25.37
C ALA A 85 -28.09 -12.67 26.12
N LYS A 86 -27.99 -12.97 27.43
CA LYS A 86 -29.13 -13.39 28.25
C LYS A 86 -30.18 -12.29 28.47
N ALA A 87 -29.77 -11.02 28.46
CA ALA A 87 -30.67 -9.90 28.66
C ALA A 87 -31.30 -9.38 27.35
N TRP A 88 -30.68 -9.65 26.19
CA TRP A 88 -31.03 -8.95 24.94
C TRP A 88 -31.10 -9.80 23.66
N LYS A 89 -30.62 -11.06 23.64
CA LYS A 89 -30.65 -11.93 22.43
C LYS A 89 -31.60 -13.12 22.61
N LYS A 90 -32.87 -12.90 22.96
CA LYS A 90 -33.78 -14.04 23.08
C LYS A 90 -34.32 -14.54 21.75
N ASP A 91 -34.56 -13.71 20.72
CA ASP A 91 -35.42 -14.18 19.62
C ASP A 91 -35.08 -13.80 18.15
N ASP A 92 -34.05 -13.02 17.81
CA ASP A 92 -33.96 -12.49 16.41
C ASP A 92 -32.55 -12.41 15.78
N ASP A 93 -31.85 -13.53 15.58
CA ASP A 93 -30.73 -13.54 14.62
C ASP A 93 -30.90 -14.68 13.62
N GLY A 94 -31.48 -14.33 12.46
CA GLY A 94 -31.58 -15.18 11.28
C GLY A 94 -30.20 -15.67 10.85
N GLY A 95 -30.09 -16.98 10.62
CA GLY A 95 -28.84 -17.68 10.38
C GLY A 95 -28.00 -17.05 9.26
N VAL A 96 -26.74 -16.79 9.58
CA VAL A 96 -25.72 -16.43 8.60
C VAL A 96 -25.47 -17.60 7.64
N ILE A 97 -25.70 -17.38 6.35
CA ILE A 97 -25.53 -18.38 5.30
C ILE A 97 -24.03 -18.70 5.20
N SER A 98 -23.66 -19.87 5.71
CA SER A 98 -22.27 -20.38 5.71
C SER A 98 -21.87 -21.06 4.39
N ASP A 99 -22.76 -21.05 3.40
CA ASP A 99 -22.64 -21.78 2.13
C ASP A 99 -22.40 -20.85 0.91
N GLN A 100 -21.85 -19.66 1.14
CA GLN A 100 -21.47 -18.80 0.03
C GLN A 100 -20.16 -19.32 -0.59
N PRO A 101 -20.12 -19.57 -1.91
CA PRO A 101 -18.95 -20.14 -2.56
C PRO A 101 -17.76 -19.19 -2.37
N ARG A 102 -16.73 -19.69 -1.67
CA ARG A 102 -15.43 -19.02 -1.61
C ARG A 102 -14.86 -19.07 -3.02
N ILE A 103 -14.92 -17.94 -3.73
CA ILE A 103 -14.17 -17.77 -4.98
C ILE A 103 -12.69 -17.88 -4.58
N THR A 104 -12.15 -19.08 -4.75
CA THR A 104 -10.71 -19.26 -4.87
C THR A 104 -10.41 -18.68 -6.23
N VAL A 105 -9.93 -17.43 -6.27
CA VAL A 105 -9.45 -16.83 -7.51
C VAL A 105 -8.35 -17.75 -7.99
N GLY A 106 -8.67 -18.53 -9.01
CA GLY A 106 -7.71 -19.33 -9.73
C GLY A 106 -6.58 -18.42 -10.16
N ASP A 107 -5.37 -18.88 -9.87
CA ASP A 107 -4.11 -18.32 -10.32
C ASP A 107 -4.27 -17.85 -11.77
N SER A 108 -4.43 -16.53 -11.93
CA SER A 108 -4.46 -15.89 -13.24
C SER A 108 -3.03 -15.96 -13.75
N SER A 109 -2.77 -17.06 -14.46
CA SER A 109 -1.73 -17.24 -15.46
C SER A 109 -1.08 -15.91 -15.81
N MET A 110 0.10 -15.72 -15.22
CA MET A 110 1.05 -14.67 -15.52
C MET A 110 1.01 -14.36 -17.02
N GLY A 111 0.71 -13.09 -17.31
CA GLY A 111 0.90 -12.51 -18.64
C GLY A 111 2.34 -12.70 -19.13
N PRO A 112 2.60 -12.36 -20.40
CA PRO A 112 3.76 -12.82 -21.15
C PRO A 112 5.06 -12.72 -20.34
N GLN A 113 5.79 -13.84 -20.27
CA GLN A 113 7.15 -13.98 -19.72
C GLN A 113 8.15 -13.11 -20.52
N GLY A 114 7.97 -11.80 -20.50
CA GLY A 114 8.98 -10.82 -20.82
C GLY A 114 9.30 -10.08 -19.53
N GLY A 115 10.59 -9.85 -19.25
CA GLY A 115 10.99 -8.97 -18.16
C GLY A 115 10.20 -7.67 -18.16
N TYR A 116 9.93 -7.13 -16.99
CA TYR A 116 9.23 -5.87 -16.82
C TYR A 116 9.98 -4.70 -17.48
N VAL A 117 11.29 -4.87 -17.68
CA VAL A 117 12.16 -3.93 -18.40
C VAL A 117 12.53 -4.51 -19.77
N THR A 118 12.35 -3.72 -20.82
CA THR A 118 12.86 -4.05 -22.16
C THR A 118 14.38 -3.94 -22.14
N ARG A 119 15.09 -5.03 -22.42
CA ARG A 119 16.56 -5.03 -22.48
C ARG A 119 17.05 -4.27 -23.71
N ILE A 120 17.84 -3.23 -23.51
CA ILE A 120 18.42 -2.41 -24.60
C ILE A 120 19.94 -2.51 -24.56
N THR A 121 20.55 -2.24 -23.40
CA THR A 121 22.00 -2.33 -23.22
C THR A 121 22.45 -3.70 -22.72
N ASN A 122 21.52 -4.50 -22.16
CA ASN A 122 21.78 -5.80 -21.55
C ASN A 122 22.93 -5.73 -20.52
N ASP A 123 22.91 -4.65 -19.74
CA ASP A 123 23.86 -4.37 -18.67
C ASP A 123 23.30 -4.77 -17.30
N ALA A 124 24.18 -4.87 -16.30
CA ALA A 124 23.80 -5.27 -14.95
C ALA A 124 22.82 -4.30 -14.25
N ARG A 125 22.69 -3.06 -14.75
CA ARG A 125 21.75 -2.08 -14.21
C ARG A 125 20.34 -2.35 -14.72
N GLU A 126 20.17 -2.69 -16.00
CA GLU A 126 18.89 -3.17 -16.54
C GLU A 126 18.43 -4.44 -15.82
N ASP A 127 19.36 -5.36 -15.52
CA ASP A 127 19.06 -6.56 -14.73
C ASP A 127 18.59 -6.20 -13.31
N GLU A 128 19.25 -5.26 -12.62
CA GLU A 128 18.82 -4.78 -11.29
C GLU A 128 17.44 -4.10 -11.35
N MET A 129 17.19 -3.28 -12.39
CA MET A 129 15.88 -2.64 -12.57
C MET A 129 14.77 -3.67 -12.80
N ASP A 130 15.01 -4.71 -13.59
CA ASP A 130 14.04 -5.77 -13.85
C ASP A 130 13.73 -6.56 -12.58
N GLU A 131 14.76 -6.90 -11.80
CA GLU A 131 14.62 -7.57 -10.50
C GLU A 131 13.83 -6.69 -9.50
N ASN A 132 14.19 -5.42 -9.37
CA ASN A 132 13.50 -4.48 -8.49
C ASN A 132 12.01 -4.35 -8.84
N ILE A 133 11.67 -4.23 -10.13
CA ILE A 133 10.28 -4.12 -10.56
C ILE A 133 9.52 -5.44 -10.39
N GLN A 134 10.17 -6.60 -10.56
CA GLN A 134 9.56 -7.89 -10.26
C GLN A 134 9.22 -8.03 -8.77
N GLN A 135 10.13 -7.62 -7.88
CA GLN A 135 9.87 -7.59 -6.45
C GLN A 135 8.73 -6.63 -6.10
N VAL A 136 8.71 -5.44 -6.70
CA VAL A 136 7.58 -4.50 -6.54
C VAL A 136 6.27 -5.10 -7.02
N SER A 137 6.24 -5.76 -8.18
CA SER A 137 5.02 -6.39 -8.71
C SER A 137 4.43 -7.39 -7.72
N THR A 138 5.31 -8.18 -7.08
CA THR A 138 4.91 -9.12 -6.01
C THR A 138 4.37 -8.39 -4.78
N MET A 139 5.05 -7.33 -4.33
CA MET A 139 4.61 -6.52 -3.18
C MET A 139 3.27 -5.82 -3.45
N VAL A 140 3.04 -5.32 -4.65
CA VAL A 140 1.75 -4.73 -5.07
C VAL A 140 0.64 -5.77 -5.02
N GLY A 141 0.91 -7.02 -5.40
CA GLY A 141 -0.03 -8.13 -5.23
C GLY A 141 -0.42 -8.36 -3.76
N ASN A 142 0.56 -8.34 -2.86
CA ASN A 142 0.31 -8.46 -1.42
C ASN A 142 -0.46 -7.26 -0.85
N LEU A 143 -0.10 -6.03 -1.24
CA LEU A 143 -0.81 -4.80 -0.87
C LEU A 143 -2.26 -4.84 -1.32
N ARG A 144 -2.54 -5.36 -2.52
CA ARG A 144 -3.91 -5.55 -3.03
C ARG A 144 -4.71 -6.50 -2.13
N ASN A 145 -4.14 -7.62 -1.74
CA ASN A 145 -4.83 -8.59 -0.87
C ASN A 145 -5.13 -7.96 0.49
N MET A 146 -4.16 -7.28 1.11
CA MET A 146 -4.40 -6.55 2.37
C MET A 146 -5.47 -5.46 2.23
N ALA A 147 -5.52 -4.75 1.10
CA ALA A 147 -6.57 -3.76 0.84
C ALA A 147 -7.97 -4.39 0.75
N ILE A 148 -8.07 -5.59 0.17
CA ILE A 148 -9.34 -6.34 0.10
C ILE A 148 -9.77 -6.80 1.50
N ASP A 149 -8.85 -7.33 2.29
CA ASP A 149 -9.12 -7.80 3.66
C ASP A 149 -9.55 -6.62 4.55
N MET A 150 -8.79 -5.51 4.51
CA MET A 150 -9.16 -4.27 5.21
C MET A 150 -10.53 -3.74 4.77
N SER A 151 -10.82 -3.72 3.46
CA SER A 151 -12.10 -3.24 2.94
C SER A 151 -13.28 -4.08 3.45
N THR A 152 -13.07 -5.40 3.56
CA THR A 152 -14.10 -6.32 4.06
C THR A 152 -14.30 -6.10 5.55
N GLU A 153 -13.23 -5.99 6.33
CA GLU A 153 -13.29 -5.79 7.77
C GLU A 153 -13.91 -4.44 8.14
N VAL A 154 -13.52 -3.35 7.45
CA VAL A 154 -14.15 -2.03 7.62
C VAL A 154 -15.65 -2.08 7.30
N SER A 155 -16.06 -2.84 6.28
CA SER A 155 -17.49 -3.00 5.96
C SER A 155 -18.24 -3.76 7.07
N ASN A 156 -17.61 -4.75 7.71
CA ASN A 156 -18.18 -5.46 8.84
C ASN A 156 -18.28 -4.56 10.08
N GLN A 157 -17.22 -3.82 10.39
CA GLN A 157 -17.19 -2.85 11.48
C GLN A 157 -18.25 -1.76 11.30
N ASN A 158 -18.45 -1.23 10.09
CA ASN A 158 -19.50 -0.25 9.82
C ASN A 158 -20.90 -0.79 10.20
N ARG A 159 -21.21 -2.05 9.86
CA ARG A 159 -22.48 -2.67 10.29
C ARG A 159 -22.55 -2.88 11.80
N GLN A 160 -21.43 -3.14 12.46
CA GLN A 160 -21.36 -3.26 13.92
C GLN A 160 -21.61 -1.89 14.58
N LEU A 161 -21.03 -0.82 14.03
CA LEU A 161 -21.24 0.56 14.47
C LEU A 161 -22.72 0.96 14.37
N ASP A 162 -23.42 0.60 13.31
CA ASP A 162 -24.87 0.85 13.19
C ASP A 162 -25.65 0.19 14.34
N ARG A 163 -25.33 -1.08 14.65
CA ARG A 163 -25.96 -1.79 15.80
C ARG A 163 -25.63 -1.13 17.13
N ILE A 164 -24.39 -0.67 17.31
CA ILE A 164 -23.96 0.03 18.53
C ILE A 164 -24.70 1.37 18.65
N HIS A 165 -24.84 2.10 17.55
CA HIS A 165 -25.53 3.39 17.52
C HIS A 165 -26.99 3.26 17.97
N ASP A 166 -27.73 2.29 17.43
CA ASP A 166 -29.13 2.05 17.82
C ASP A 166 -29.27 1.66 19.30
N LYS A 167 -28.35 0.82 19.79
CA LYS A 167 -28.28 0.44 21.21
C LYS A 167 -27.94 1.63 22.11
N ALA A 168 -27.04 2.51 21.68
CA ALA A 168 -26.65 3.71 22.42
C ALA A 168 -27.83 4.69 22.55
N GLN A 169 -28.57 4.94 21.46
CA GLN A 169 -29.76 5.80 21.48
C GLN A 169 -30.84 5.23 22.40
N SER A 170 -31.08 3.91 22.37
CA SER A 170 -32.03 3.25 23.27
C SER A 170 -31.60 3.38 24.74
N ASN A 171 -30.31 3.20 25.02
CA ASN A 171 -29.75 3.38 26.36
C ASN A 171 -29.86 4.82 26.85
N GLU A 172 -29.63 5.81 25.99
CA GLU A 172 -29.78 7.23 26.34
C GLU A 172 -31.21 7.53 26.83
N VAL A 173 -32.23 7.11 26.08
CA VAL A 173 -33.64 7.28 26.47
C VAL A 173 -33.96 6.57 27.80
N ARG A 174 -33.41 5.36 27.99
CA ARG A 174 -33.62 4.59 29.23
C ARG A 174 -32.97 5.27 30.43
N VAL A 175 -31.74 5.75 30.29
CA VAL A 175 -31.02 6.47 31.34
C VAL A 175 -31.73 7.77 31.67
N GLU A 176 -32.20 8.52 30.67
CA GLU A 176 -32.95 9.76 30.90
C GLU A 176 -34.26 9.49 31.66
N SER A 177 -35.01 8.47 31.26
CA SER A 177 -36.25 8.06 31.95
C SER A 177 -35.99 7.59 33.38
N ALA A 178 -34.96 6.78 33.60
CA ALA A 178 -34.54 6.34 34.92
C ALA A 178 -34.11 7.53 35.79
N ASN A 179 -33.36 8.47 35.25
CA ASN A 179 -32.92 9.68 35.94
C ASN A 179 -34.10 10.60 36.30
N LYS A 180 -35.09 10.77 35.39
CA LYS A 180 -36.35 11.47 35.68
C LYS A 180 -37.12 10.81 36.83
N ARG A 181 -37.20 9.48 36.86
CA ARG A 181 -37.85 8.73 37.94
C ARG A 181 -37.10 8.87 39.27
N ALA A 182 -35.77 8.75 39.25
CA ALA A 182 -34.94 8.91 40.45
C ALA A 182 -35.07 10.31 41.05
N ASN A 183 -35.03 11.37 40.21
CA ASN A 183 -35.25 12.74 40.67
C ASN A 183 -36.62 12.96 41.30
N LYS A 184 -37.69 12.38 40.73
CA LYS A 184 -39.03 12.46 41.34
C LYS A 184 -39.12 11.79 42.71
N LEU A 185 -38.32 10.76 42.97
CA LEU A 185 -38.23 10.10 44.28
C LEU A 185 -37.41 10.91 45.28
N LEU A 186 -36.39 11.66 44.82
CA LEU A 186 -35.60 12.55 45.67
C LEU A 186 -36.36 13.80 46.13
N THR A 187 -37.36 14.23 45.35
CA THR A 187 -38.18 15.40 45.67
C THR A 187 -39.44 15.08 46.49
N LYS A 188 -39.62 13.82 46.91
CA LYS A 188 -40.71 13.40 47.82
C LYS A 188 -40.19 13.29 49.25
#